data_AF-A0A0B8Q2U2-F1
#
_entry.id   AF-A0A0B8Q2U2-F1
#
_cell.length_a   1.000
_cell.length_b   1.000
_cell.length_c   1.000
_cell.angle_alpha   90.00
_cell.angle_beta   90.00
_cell.angle_gamma   90.00
#
_symmetry.space_group_name_H-M   'P 1'
#
loop_
_entity.id
_entity.type
_entity.pdbx_description
1 polymer ?
#
loop_
_entity_poly.entity_id
_entity_poly.type
_entity_poly.pdbx_seq_one_letter_code
_entity_poly.pdbx_strand_id
1 'polypeptide(L)' 'MYFSKLEPSYVLRALGLNDELAHSSVRFSFGRYTTEEEVDYAAAQIREAVTKLRDMSPLWDMFKEGIDLDTVEWAHH' A
#
# COMPACT_ATOMS: atom_id res chain seq x y z
N MET A 1 -18.22 7.12 -19.66
CA MET A 1 -17.56 7.49 -18.39
C MET A 1 -16.37 6.56 -18.24
N TYR A 2 -15.16 7.01 -18.58
CA TYR A 2 -13.94 6.20 -18.42
C TYR A 2 -13.48 6.34 -16.96
N PHE A 3 -13.77 5.36 -16.11
CA PHE A 3 -12.97 5.16 -14.91
C PHE A 3 -11.59 4.73 -15.41
N SER A 4 -10.58 5.60 -15.28
CA SER A 4 -9.21 5.16 -15.49
C SER A 4 -8.92 4.09 -14.44
N LYS A 5 -8.82 2.82 -14.83
CA LYS A 5 -8.06 1.85 -14.05
C LYS A 5 -6.68 2.48 -13.84
N LEU A 6 -6.34 2.80 -12.59
CA LEU A 6 -5.05 3.41 -12.24
C LEU A 6 -3.98 2.36 -12.47
N GLU A 7 -3.44 2.26 -13.68
CA GLU A 7 -2.36 1.32 -14.00
C GLU A 7 -1.21 1.43 -12.98
N PRO A 8 -0.65 0.30 -12.50
CA PRO A 8 0.39 0.31 -11.49
C PRO A 8 1.66 0.96 -12.05
N SER A 9 2.42 1.59 -11.15
CA SER A 9 3.64 2.33 -11.50
C SER A 9 4.60 1.47 -12.33
N TYR A 10 4.91 1.92 -13.56
CA TYR A 10 5.85 1.22 -14.44
C TYR A 10 7.27 1.16 -13.84
N VAL A 11 7.64 2.13 -13.00
CA VAL A 11 8.94 2.13 -12.29
C VAL A 11 8.95 1.02 -11.24
N LEU A 12 7.88 0.88 -10.46
CA LEU A 12 7.80 -0.18 -9.44
C LEU A 12 7.77 -1.56 -10.08
N ARG A 13 7.06 -1.72 -11.21
CA ARG A 13 7.12 -2.95 -12.01
C ARG A 13 8.53 -3.25 -12.55
N ALA A 14 9.23 -2.23 -13.06
CA ALA A 14 10.61 -2.39 -13.52
C ALA A 14 11.59 -2.75 -12.38
N LEU A 15 11.27 -2.40 -11.13
CA LEU A 15 11.99 -2.83 -9.93
C LEU A 15 11.60 -4.25 -9.46
N GLY A 16 10.68 -4.92 -10.16
CA GLY A 16 10.25 -6.28 -9.85
C GLY A 16 9.10 -6.39 -8.85
N LEU A 17 8.42 -5.29 -8.49
CA LEU A 17 7.21 -5.38 -7.70
C LEU A 17 6.05 -5.91 -8.56
N ASN A 18 5.28 -6.84 -7.99
CA ASN A 18 4.02 -7.26 -8.59
C ASN A 18 3.00 -6.11 -8.60
N ASP A 19 1.93 -6.26 -9.37
CA ASP A 19 0.95 -5.20 -9.59
C ASP A 19 0.25 -4.80 -8.28
N GLU A 20 -0.04 -5.74 -7.39
CA GLU A 20 -0.68 -5.49 -6.09
C GLU A 20 0.17 -4.60 -5.17
N LEU A 21 1.46 -4.90 -5.06
CA LEU A 21 2.40 -4.09 -4.29
C LEU A 21 2.64 -2.73 -4.96
N ALA A 22 2.67 -2.69 -6.29
CA ALA A 22 2.79 -1.44 -7.02
C ALA A 22 1.55 -0.54 -6.87
N HIS A 23 0.34 -1.10 -6.77
CA HIS A 23 -0.90 -0.36 -6.51
C HIS A 23 -1.03 0.12 -5.06
N SER A 24 -0.52 -0.65 -4.10
CA SER A 24 -0.57 -0.31 -2.67
C SER A 24 0.58 0.61 -2.23
N SER A 25 1.41 1.07 -3.16
CA SER A 25 2.55 1.95 -2.89
C SER A 25 2.15 3.43 -2.79
N VAL A 26 2.67 4.13 -1.78
CA VAL A 26 2.50 5.57 -1.58
C VAL A 26 3.85 6.27 -1.55
N ARG A 27 3.99 7.38 -2.28
CA ARG A 27 5.22 8.19 -2.31
C ARG A 27 5.05 9.45 -1.46
N PHE A 28 5.91 9.61 -0.46
CA PHE A 28 6.05 10.84 0.30
C PHE A 28 7.29 11.60 -0.19
N SER A 29 7.15 12.89 -0.44
CA SER A 29 8.24 13.78 -0.84
C SER A 29 8.30 14.96 0.11
N PHE A 30 9.46 15.18 0.73
CA PHE A 30 9.69 16.31 1.63
C PHE A 30 10.39 17.46 0.91
N GLY A 31 10.16 18.68 1.39
CA GLY A 31 10.69 19.90 0.79
C GLY A 31 11.32 20.83 1.81
N ARG A 32 11.80 21.99 1.35
CA ARG A 32 12.46 23.01 2.20
C ARG A 32 11.63 23.44 3.41
N TYR A 33 10.32 23.35 3.32
CA TYR A 33 9.39 23.83 4.35
C TYR A 33 8.80 22.71 5.20
N THR A 34 9.16 21.45 4.94
CA THR A 34 8.72 20.34 5.78
C THR A 34 9.35 20.45 7.15
N THR A 35 8.54 20.42 8.20
CA THR A 35 9.03 20.40 9.59
C THR A 35 9.02 18.99 10.17
N GLU A 36 9.78 18.78 11.25
CA GLU A 36 9.82 17.49 11.94
C GLU A 36 8.44 17.13 12.51
N GLU A 37 7.70 18.11 13.03
CA GLU A 37 6.36 17.93 13.57
C GLU A 37 5.36 17.46 12.49
N GLU A 38 5.48 17.95 11.26
CA GLU A 38 4.65 17.49 10.14
C GLU A 38 4.95 16.04 9.77
N VAL A 39 6.23 15.64 9.82
CA VAL A 39 6.65 14.25 9.57
C VAL A 39 6.13 13.32 10.66
N ASP A 40 6.27 13.71 11.92
CA ASP A 40 5.77 12.94 13.07
C ASP A 40 4.25 12.78 13.02
N TYR A 41 3.54 13.86 12.71
CA TYR A 41 2.10 13.83 12.51
C TYR A 41 1.71 12.89 11.36
N ALA A 42 2.35 13.02 10.19
CA ALA A 42 2.08 12.14 9.06
C ALA A 42 2.35 10.67 9.40
N ALA A 43 3.48 10.37 10.06
CA ALA A 43 3.83 9.01 10.47
C ALA A 43 2.80 8.41 11.44
N ALA A 44 2.30 9.20 12.39
CA ALA A 44 1.24 8.77 13.31
C ALA A 44 -0.07 8.44 12.55
N GLN A 45 -0.48 9.31 11.62
CA GLN A 45 -1.69 9.11 10.82
C GLN A 45 -1.57 7.90 9.89
N ILE A 46 -0.41 7.73 9.23
CA ILE A 46 -0.15 6.58 8.35
C ILE A 46 -0.21 5.28 9.15
N ARG A 47 0.41 5.23 10.33
CA ARG A 47 0.35 4.06 11.21
C ARG A 47 -1.09 3.72 11.59
N GLU A 48 -1.88 4.71 11.98
CA GLU A 48 -3.28 4.50 12.33
C GLU A 48 -4.09 3.96 11.14
N ALA A 49 -3.94 4.58 9.96
CA ALA A 49 -4.64 4.16 8.76
C ALA A 49 -4.25 2.74 8.32
N VAL A 50 -2.96 2.42 8.30
CA VAL A 50 -2.45 1.10 7.93
C VAL A 50 -2.95 0.03 8.90
N THR A 51 -2.93 0.30 10.21
CA THR A 51 -3.48 -0.62 11.22
C THR A 51 -4.95 -0.89 10.98
N LYS A 52 -5.77 0.16 10.80
CA LYS A 52 -7.21 0.01 10.52
C LYS A 52 -7.47 -0.83 9.27
N LEU A 53 -6.75 -0.55 8.18
CA LEU A 53 -6.90 -1.31 6.93
C LEU A 53 -6.53 -2.78 7.10
N ARG A 54 -5.47 -3.05 7.87
CA ARG A 54 -5.00 -4.40 8.19
C ARG A 54 -5.95 -5.16 9.10
N ASP A 55 -6.55 -4.51 10.09
CA ASP A 55 -7.52 -5.12 11.00
C ASP A 55 -8.80 -5.58 10.28
N MET A 56 -9.13 -4.94 9.15
CA MET A 56 -10.29 -5.29 8.33
C MET A 56 -9.93 -6.21 7.15
N SER A 57 -8.65 -6.57 6.96
CA SER A 57 -8.18 -7.29 5.79
C SER A 57 -8.02 -8.79 6.09
N PRO A 58 -8.83 -9.67 5.48
CA PRO A 58 -8.65 -11.12 5.60
C PRO A 58 -7.27 -11.59 5.10
N LEU A 59 -6.69 -10.85 4.15
CA LEU A 59 -5.36 -11.13 3.61
C LEU A 59 -4.27 -10.90 4.67
N TRP A 60 -4.47 -9.90 5.52
CA TRP A 60 -3.54 -9.63 6.60
C TRP A 60 -3.60 -10.71 7.70
N ASP A 61 -4.76 -11.31 7.92
CA ASP A 61 -4.91 -12.46 8.81
C ASP A 61 -4.23 -13.71 8.22
N MET A 62 -4.45 -14.00 6.94
CA MET A 62 -3.76 -15.09 6.23
C MET A 62 -2.23 -14.94 6.28
N PHE A 63 -1.72 -13.73 6.07
CA PHE A 63 -0.31 -13.42 6.21
C PHE A 63 0.22 -13.70 7.62
N LYS A 64 -0.53 -13.30 8.67
CA LYS A 64 -0.19 -13.58 10.08
C LYS A 64 -0.15 -15.09 10.38
N GLU A 65 -0.96 -15.88 9.70
CA GLU A 65 -1.00 -17.34 9.82
C GLU A 65 0.12 -18.04 9.03
N GLY A 66 0.94 -17.28 8.28
CA GLY A 66 2.04 -17.81 7.49
C GLY A 66 1.61 -18.41 6.15
N ILE A 67 0.39 -18.10 5.69
CA ILE A 67 -0.10 -18.50 4.38
C ILE A 67 0.59 -17.64 3.32
N ASP A 68 1.14 -18.28 2.30
CA ASP A 68 1.72 -17.60 1.15
C ASP A 68 0.61 -16.94 0.33
N LEU A 69 0.57 -15.60 0.36
CA LEU A 69 -0.45 -14.82 -0.33
C LEU A 69 -0.35 -14.93 -1.86
N ASP A 70 0.83 -15.28 -2.40
CA ASP A 70 1.00 -15.50 -3.84
C ASP A 70 0.27 -16.77 -4.32
N THR A 71 -0.14 -17.63 -3.39
CA THR A 71 -0.89 -18.87 -3.67
C THR A 71 -2.41 -18.73 -3.50
N VAL A 72 -2.87 -17.58 -3.02
CA VAL A 72 -4.30 -17.31 -2.80
C VAL A 72 -4.92 -16.86 -4.12
N GLU A 73 -5.91 -17.60 -4.63
CA GLU A 73 -6.64 -17.18 -5.84
C GLU A 73 -7.49 -15.95 -5.56
N TRP A 74 -7.09 -14.84 -6.17
CA TRP A 74 -7.76 -13.56 -6.07
C TRP A 74 -9.10 -13.58 -6.82
N ALA A 75 -10.20 -13.37 -6.10
CA ALA A 75 -11.46 -13.00 -6.74
C ALA A 75 -11.30 -11.59 -7.34
N HIS A 76 -10.94 -11.53 -8.63
CA HIS A 76 -10.97 -10.28 -9.39
C HIS A 76 -12.40 -9.71 -9.38
N HIS A 77 -12.60 -8.58 -8.71
CA HIS A 77 -13.77 -7.72 -8.87
C HIS A 77 -13.43 -6.51 -9.75
#